data_AF-A0A0C9SE64-F1
#
_entry.id   AF-A0A0C9SE64-F1
#
_cell.length_a   1.000
_cell.length_b   1.000
_cell.length_c   1.000
_cell.angle_alpha   90.00
_cell.angle_beta   90.00
_cell.angle_gamma   90.00
#
_symmetry.space_group_name_H-M   'P 1'
#
loop_
_entity.id
_entity.type
_entity.pdbx_description
1 polymer ?
#
loop_
_entity_poly.entity_id
_entity_poly.type
_entity_poly.pdbx_seq_one_letter_code
_entity_poly.pdbx_strand_id
1 'polypeptide(L)'
;MLPLLRDNIKATRLSLFITYFLPLASAFHELAEGSDKPTSVTKTYEILEKQIWSLLPGFCTRPTDFKESFPRIARTLGTCLLNRPYLRIDIMSALRHIINCNFVNEANVPEMTRYSKNFLPILFNIYTSEATSSGAEGVRLAAYETIKPFVRVADDKLCSALFFSASARLLSGEISTHAKHAVLDLARSLVRKMAPENVQRL
;
A
#
# COMPACT_ATOMS: atom_id res chain seq x y z
N MET A 1 -0.35 -16.64 -20.07
CA MET A 1 0.57 -15.56 -20.49
C MET A 1 0.83 -14.53 -19.39
N LEU A 2 -0.18 -13.92 -18.76
CA LEU A 2 0.04 -12.96 -17.65
C LEU A 2 0.81 -13.52 -16.43
N PRO A 3 0.62 -14.78 -16.01
CA PRO A 3 1.44 -15.35 -14.93
C PRO A 3 2.94 -15.43 -15.27
N LEU A 4 3.29 -15.72 -16.52
CA LEU A 4 4.69 -15.75 -16.98
C LEU A 4 5.31 -14.35 -17.00
N LEU A 5 4.52 -13.32 -17.31
CA LEU A 5 4.98 -11.93 -17.24
C LEU A 5 5.21 -11.48 -15.80
N ARG A 6 4.36 -11.90 -14.85
CA ARG A 6 4.48 -11.54 -13.42
C ARG A 6 5.89 -11.82 -12.88
N ASP A 7 6.48 -12.96 -13.23
CA ASP A 7 7.77 -13.38 -12.68
C ASP A 7 8.97 -12.73 -13.40
N ASN A 8 8.75 -12.21 -14.61
CA ASN A 8 9.80 -11.68 -15.50
C ASN A 8 9.80 -10.14 -15.64
N ILE A 9 8.74 -9.45 -15.23
CA ILE A 9 8.72 -7.98 -15.25
C ILE A 9 9.57 -7.44 -14.09
N LYS A 10 10.78 -6.99 -14.40
CA LYS A 10 11.68 -6.25 -13.52
C LYS A 10 12.46 -5.23 -14.35
N ALA A 11 12.92 -4.14 -13.74
CA ALA A 11 13.72 -3.11 -14.42
C ALA A 11 13.07 -2.54 -15.70
N THR A 12 11.75 -2.38 -15.66
CA THR A 12 10.96 -1.81 -16.78
C THR A 12 10.48 -0.40 -16.47
N ARG A 13 9.78 0.22 -17.42
CA ARG A 13 9.17 1.54 -17.25
C ARG A 13 7.82 1.41 -16.56
N LEU A 14 7.66 2.04 -15.39
CA LEU A 14 6.38 2.12 -14.68
C LEU A 14 5.33 2.87 -15.52
N SER A 15 5.75 3.80 -16.37
CA SER A 15 4.86 4.49 -17.32
C SER A 15 4.08 3.53 -18.20
N LEU A 16 4.64 2.38 -18.61
CA LEU A 16 3.93 1.39 -19.42
C LEU A 16 2.72 0.81 -18.67
N PHE A 17 2.86 0.55 -17.37
CA PHE A 17 1.71 0.15 -16.55
C PHE A 17 0.65 1.24 -16.55
N ILE A 18 1.06 2.50 -16.36
CA ILE A 18 0.16 3.64 -16.25
C ILE A 18 -0.58 3.94 -17.57
N THR A 19 0.09 3.82 -18.72
CA THR A 19 -0.49 4.22 -20.01
C THR A 19 -1.22 3.09 -20.73
N TYR A 20 -0.90 1.83 -20.41
CA TYR A 20 -1.49 0.67 -21.10
C TYR A 20 -2.30 -0.22 -20.15
N PHE A 21 -1.65 -0.75 -19.10
CA PHE A 21 -2.29 -1.75 -18.24
C PHE A 21 -3.35 -1.16 -17.32
N LEU A 22 -3.14 0.04 -16.78
CA LEU A 22 -4.08 0.68 -15.87
C LEU A 22 -5.40 1.05 -16.59
N PRO A 23 -5.39 1.70 -17.78
CA PRO A 23 -6.61 1.90 -18.56
C PRO A 23 -7.31 0.60 -18.92
N LEU A 24 -6.56 -0.44 -19.26
CA LEU A 24 -7.12 -1.76 -19.55
C LEU A 24 -7.80 -2.40 -18.34
N ALA A 25 -7.18 -2.29 -17.15
CA ALA A 25 -7.78 -2.74 -15.89
C ALA A 25 -9.07 -1.98 -15.58
N SER A 26 -9.09 -0.65 -15.79
CA SER A 26 -10.28 0.19 -15.65
C SER A 26 -11.39 -0.23 -16.63
N ALA A 27 -11.07 -0.51 -17.89
CA ALA A 27 -12.04 -1.00 -18.85
C ALA A 27 -12.66 -2.34 -18.43
N PHE A 28 -11.85 -3.29 -17.94
CA PHE A 28 -12.39 -4.55 -17.41
C PHE A 28 -13.25 -4.35 -16.15
N HIS A 29 -12.88 -3.42 -15.28
CA HIS A 29 -13.71 -3.07 -14.13
C HIS A 29 -15.08 -2.55 -14.55
N GLU A 30 -15.14 -1.58 -15.46
CA GLU A 30 -16.39 -1.01 -15.99
C GLU A 30 -17.23 -2.07 -16.70
N LEU A 31 -16.59 -2.97 -17.46
CA LEU A 31 -17.26 -4.09 -18.11
C LEU A 31 -17.83 -5.09 -17.11
N ALA A 32 -17.21 -5.29 -15.94
CA ALA A 32 -17.71 -6.16 -14.89
C ALA A 32 -18.93 -5.57 -14.17
N GLU A 33 -18.95 -4.25 -13.94
CA GLU A 33 -20.06 -3.55 -13.26
C GLU A 33 -21.32 -3.40 -14.13
N GLY A 34 -21.20 -3.52 -15.46
CA GLY A 34 -22.34 -3.40 -16.38
C GLY A 34 -23.40 -4.51 -16.20
N SER A 35 -24.66 -4.11 -16.08
CA SER A 35 -25.79 -4.96 -15.62
C SER A 35 -26.41 -5.92 -16.65
N ASP A 36 -25.87 -6.03 -17.87
CA ASP A 36 -26.51 -6.75 -18.99
C ASP A 36 -25.65 -7.91 -19.54
N LYS A 37 -24.94 -8.62 -18.66
CA LYS A 37 -24.00 -9.68 -19.06
C LYS A 37 -24.21 -10.98 -18.27
N PRO A 38 -23.94 -12.15 -18.87
CA PRO A 38 -23.93 -13.40 -18.13
C PRO A 38 -22.91 -13.37 -16.99
N THR A 39 -23.25 -13.99 -15.85
CA THR A 39 -22.38 -14.07 -14.66
C THR A 39 -20.98 -14.62 -14.97
N SER A 40 -20.85 -15.55 -15.92
CA SER A 40 -19.57 -16.11 -16.37
C SER A 40 -18.68 -15.05 -17.02
N VAL A 41 -19.26 -14.14 -17.80
CA VAL A 41 -18.56 -13.05 -18.49
C VAL A 41 -18.11 -12.00 -17.48
N THR A 42 -18.99 -11.60 -16.54
CA THR A 42 -18.65 -10.69 -15.44
C THR A 42 -17.46 -11.22 -14.63
N LYS A 43 -17.50 -12.50 -14.21
CA LYS A 43 -16.38 -13.13 -13.49
C LYS A 43 -15.10 -13.16 -14.32
N THR A 44 -15.20 -13.32 -15.63
CA THR A 44 -14.02 -13.29 -16.52
C THR A 44 -13.36 -11.92 -16.48
N TYR A 45 -14.13 -10.83 -16.56
CA TYR A 45 -13.58 -9.47 -16.47
C TYR A 45 -12.97 -9.17 -15.11
N GLU A 46 -13.60 -9.58 -14.01
CA GLU A 46 -13.03 -9.45 -12.67
C GLU A 46 -11.68 -10.18 -12.53
N ILE A 47 -11.58 -11.39 -13.10
CA ILE A 47 -10.33 -12.17 -13.10
C ILE A 47 -9.26 -11.45 -13.94
N LEU A 48 -9.60 -10.96 -15.13
CA LEU A 48 -8.67 -10.24 -15.99
C LEU A 48 -8.15 -8.97 -15.34
N GLU A 49 -9.03 -8.20 -14.70
CA GLU A 49 -8.62 -7.05 -13.91
C GLU A 49 -7.63 -7.45 -12.81
N LYS A 50 -7.97 -8.44 -11.98
CA LYS A 50 -7.09 -8.90 -10.90
C LYS A 50 -5.74 -9.36 -11.43
N GLN A 51 -5.73 -10.06 -12.56
CA GLN A 51 -4.49 -10.49 -13.20
C GLN A 51 -3.64 -9.31 -13.67
N ILE A 52 -4.23 -8.24 -14.21
CA ILE A 52 -3.49 -7.03 -14.59
C ILE A 52 -2.88 -6.36 -13.36
N TRP A 53 -3.67 -6.15 -12.30
CA TRP A 53 -3.16 -5.55 -11.05
C TRP A 53 -2.04 -6.36 -10.43
N SER A 54 -2.08 -7.69 -10.56
CA SER A 54 -1.01 -8.57 -10.08
C SER A 54 0.34 -8.40 -10.80
N LEU A 55 0.38 -7.68 -11.92
CA LEU A 55 1.63 -7.32 -12.62
C LEU A 55 2.29 -6.09 -12.00
N LEU A 56 1.53 -5.23 -11.33
CA LEU A 56 2.01 -3.95 -10.78
C LEU A 56 3.28 -4.11 -9.90
N PRO A 57 3.39 -5.11 -9.01
CA PRO A 57 4.61 -5.30 -8.22
C PRO A 57 5.88 -5.48 -9.06
N GLY A 58 5.77 -6.13 -10.23
CA GLY A 58 6.88 -6.27 -11.17
C GLY A 58 7.31 -4.93 -11.76
N PHE A 59 6.36 -4.10 -12.20
CA PHE A 59 6.63 -2.73 -12.68
C PHE A 59 7.22 -1.82 -11.60
N CYS A 60 6.93 -2.13 -10.33
CA CYS A 60 7.46 -1.44 -9.17
C CYS A 60 8.84 -1.96 -8.72
N THR A 61 9.34 -3.04 -9.32
CA THR A 61 10.66 -3.59 -9.04
C THR A 61 11.72 -2.91 -9.89
N ARG A 62 12.44 -1.95 -9.28
CA ARG A 62 13.49 -1.12 -9.90
C ARG A 62 13.04 -0.39 -11.18
N PRO A 63 11.95 0.41 -11.16
CA PRO A 63 11.49 1.12 -12.34
C PRO A 63 12.56 2.11 -12.84
N THR A 64 12.74 2.19 -14.15
CA THR A 64 13.75 3.06 -14.77
C THR A 64 13.32 4.54 -14.82
N ASP A 65 12.04 4.82 -14.59
CA ASP A 65 11.39 6.12 -14.73
C ASP A 65 10.59 6.53 -13.47
N PHE A 66 11.03 6.09 -12.28
CA PHE A 66 10.31 6.28 -11.01
C PHE A 66 9.83 7.72 -10.76
N LYS A 67 10.75 8.69 -10.85
CA LYS A 67 10.46 10.10 -10.51
C LYS A 67 9.38 10.71 -11.39
N GLU A 68 9.32 10.31 -12.65
CA GLU A 68 8.36 10.82 -13.63
C GLU A 68 7.01 10.09 -13.52
N SER A 69 7.07 8.78 -13.31
CA SER A 69 5.90 7.90 -13.41
C SER A 69 5.14 7.72 -12.10
N PHE A 70 5.81 7.59 -10.95
CA PHE A 70 5.14 7.32 -9.69
C PHE A 70 4.14 8.41 -9.27
N PRO A 71 4.43 9.72 -9.43
CA PRO A 71 3.47 10.77 -9.11
C PRO A 71 2.13 10.64 -9.85
N ARG A 72 2.15 10.09 -11.08
CA ARG A 72 0.97 9.93 -11.93
C ARG A 72 0.03 8.81 -11.46
N ILE A 73 0.54 7.83 -10.70
CA ILE A 73 -0.26 6.69 -10.20
C ILE A 73 -0.52 6.74 -8.69
N ALA A 74 0.29 7.47 -7.92
CA ALA A 74 0.25 7.45 -6.45
C ALA A 74 -1.15 7.72 -5.87
N ARG A 75 -1.89 8.70 -6.42
CA ARG A 75 -3.26 9.00 -5.98
C ARG A 75 -4.19 7.80 -6.24
N THR A 76 -4.15 7.23 -7.43
CA THR A 76 -4.96 6.07 -7.81
C THR A 76 -4.69 4.89 -6.88
N LEU A 77 -3.42 4.62 -6.55
CA LEU A 77 -3.06 3.57 -5.59
C LEU A 77 -3.70 3.80 -4.22
N GLY A 78 -3.65 5.03 -3.70
CA GLY A 78 -4.28 5.39 -2.42
C GLY A 78 -5.80 5.19 -2.43
N THR A 79 -6.46 5.63 -3.50
CA THR A 79 -7.92 5.45 -3.67
C THR A 79 -8.29 3.98 -3.79
N CYS A 80 -7.57 3.18 -4.57
CA CYS A 80 -7.83 1.75 -4.70
C CYS A 80 -7.55 0.99 -3.40
N LEU A 81 -6.52 1.39 -2.63
CA LEU A 81 -6.20 0.77 -1.34
C LEU A 81 -7.35 0.93 -0.33
N LEU A 82 -8.03 2.09 -0.35
CA LEU A 82 -9.22 2.35 0.46
C LEU A 82 -10.43 1.56 -0.05
N ASN A 83 -10.78 1.75 -1.32
CA ASN A 83 -12.09 1.39 -1.86
C ASN A 83 -12.17 -0.02 -2.45
N ARG A 84 -11.02 -0.68 -2.71
CA ARG A 84 -10.98 -1.95 -3.45
C ARG A 84 -10.20 -3.03 -2.66
N PRO A 85 -10.83 -3.67 -1.66
CA PRO A 85 -10.16 -4.61 -0.75
C PRO A 85 -9.38 -5.74 -1.43
N TYR A 86 -9.89 -6.27 -2.55
CA TYR A 86 -9.24 -7.36 -3.30
C TYR A 86 -7.95 -6.95 -4.01
N LEU A 87 -7.69 -5.65 -4.20
CA LEU A 87 -6.45 -5.15 -4.81
C LEU A 87 -5.36 -4.85 -3.77
N ARG A 88 -5.71 -4.83 -2.47
CA ARG A 88 -4.82 -4.35 -1.42
C ARG A 88 -3.49 -5.10 -1.39
N ILE A 89 -3.50 -6.42 -1.57
CA ILE A 89 -2.28 -7.25 -1.53
C ILE A 89 -1.30 -6.84 -2.64
N ASP A 90 -1.77 -6.72 -3.88
CA ASP A 90 -0.93 -6.35 -5.02
C ASP A 90 -0.41 -4.91 -4.89
N ILE A 91 -1.28 -3.97 -4.46
CA ILE A 91 -0.88 -2.57 -4.24
C ILE A 91 0.17 -2.46 -3.13
N MET A 92 -0.06 -3.11 -1.98
CA MET A 92 0.89 -3.09 -0.87
C MET A 92 2.22 -3.74 -1.24
N SER A 93 2.17 -4.82 -2.03
CA SER A 93 3.38 -5.44 -2.59
C SER A 93 4.15 -4.46 -3.48
N ALA A 94 3.47 -3.82 -4.42
CA ALA A 94 4.05 -2.81 -5.30
C ALA A 94 4.71 -1.64 -4.53
N LEU A 95 4.05 -1.12 -3.50
CA LEU A 95 4.60 -0.07 -2.64
C LEU A 95 5.88 -0.54 -1.91
N ARG A 96 5.90 -1.77 -1.38
CA ARG A 96 7.11 -2.35 -0.77
C ARG A 96 8.25 -2.46 -1.77
N HIS A 97 7.98 -2.93 -2.99
CA HIS A 97 8.99 -3.02 -4.05
C HIS A 97 9.57 -1.64 -4.39
N ILE A 98 8.72 -0.63 -4.57
CA ILE A 98 9.17 0.75 -4.83
C ILE A 98 10.08 1.24 -3.72
N ILE A 99 9.68 1.13 -2.46
CA ILE A 99 10.45 1.69 -1.35
C ILE A 99 11.77 0.95 -1.22
N ASN A 100 11.74 -0.39 -1.19
CA ASN A 100 12.96 -1.18 -1.00
C ASN A 100 13.97 -1.00 -2.15
N CYS A 101 13.50 -0.88 -3.40
CA CYS A 101 14.39 -0.68 -4.55
C CYS A 101 14.99 0.73 -4.60
N ASN A 102 14.25 1.74 -4.14
CA ASN A 102 14.67 3.13 -4.19
C ASN A 102 15.31 3.61 -2.89
N PHE A 103 15.22 2.86 -1.80
CA PHE A 103 15.84 3.21 -0.51
C PHE A 103 17.37 3.36 -0.62
N VAL A 104 17.99 2.58 -1.50
CA VAL A 104 19.45 2.66 -1.77
C VAL A 104 19.81 3.89 -2.60
N ASN A 105 18.84 4.47 -3.34
CA ASN A 105 19.05 5.64 -4.15
C ASN A 105 18.55 6.89 -3.41
N GLU A 106 19.47 7.57 -2.71
CA GLU A 106 19.18 8.78 -1.93
C GLU A 106 18.42 9.84 -2.73
N ALA A 107 18.67 9.96 -4.03
CA ALA A 107 18.00 10.93 -4.89
C ALA A 107 16.48 10.68 -5.05
N ASN A 108 16.00 9.48 -4.73
CA ASN A 108 14.58 9.10 -4.80
C ASN A 108 13.87 9.15 -3.45
N VAL A 109 14.62 9.27 -2.35
CA VAL A 109 14.06 9.31 -0.99
C VAL A 109 13.08 10.47 -0.77
N PRO A 110 13.37 11.72 -1.20
CA PRO A 110 12.45 12.83 -0.97
C PRO A 110 11.06 12.61 -1.59
N GLU A 111 11.00 12.02 -2.79
CA GLU A 111 9.72 11.71 -3.43
C GLU A 111 8.96 10.62 -2.65
N MET A 112 9.65 9.59 -2.16
CA MET A 112 9.02 8.56 -1.31
C MET A 112 8.48 9.15 0.00
N THR A 113 9.27 9.98 0.67
CA THR A 113 8.88 10.69 1.91
C THR A 113 7.61 11.51 1.70
N ARG A 114 7.51 12.23 0.57
CA ARG A 114 6.34 13.06 0.22
C ARG A 114 5.04 12.27 0.21
N TYR A 115 5.07 11.00 -0.21
CA TYR A 115 3.89 10.15 -0.29
C TYR A 115 3.60 9.37 0.99
N SER A 116 4.54 9.28 1.94
CA SER A 116 4.35 8.60 3.22
C SER A 116 3.12 9.10 3.98
N LYS A 117 2.87 10.41 4.00
CA LYS A 117 1.70 11.02 4.67
C LYS A 117 0.35 10.59 4.09
N ASN A 118 0.33 10.13 2.83
CA ASN A 118 -0.90 9.68 2.18
C ASN A 118 -1.13 8.18 2.41
N PHE A 119 -0.06 7.37 2.37
CA PHE A 119 -0.17 5.91 2.48
C PHE A 119 -0.17 5.40 3.92
N LEU A 120 0.65 5.97 4.81
CA LEU A 120 0.78 5.48 6.19
C LEU A 120 -0.55 5.48 6.95
N PRO A 121 -1.37 6.54 6.94
CA PRO A 121 -2.66 6.52 7.63
C PRO A 121 -3.60 5.42 7.10
N ILE A 122 -3.62 5.21 5.78
CA ILE A 122 -4.45 4.16 5.16
C ILE A 122 -3.98 2.77 5.63
N LEU A 123 -2.67 2.53 5.62
CA LEU A 123 -2.09 1.25 6.04
C LEU A 123 -2.31 0.98 7.53
N PHE A 124 -2.23 2.02 8.38
CA PHE A 124 -2.50 1.92 9.82
C PHE A 124 -3.95 1.53 10.07
N ASN A 125 -4.89 2.15 9.34
CA ASN A 125 -6.30 1.80 9.43
C ASN A 125 -6.54 0.35 8.98
N ILE A 126 -5.94 -0.09 7.87
CA ILE A 126 -6.05 -1.48 7.41
C ILE A 126 -5.50 -2.45 8.46
N TYR A 127 -4.36 -2.15 9.06
CA TYR A 127 -3.73 -3.02 10.05
C TYR A 127 -4.51 -3.09 11.37
N THR A 128 -5.09 -1.97 11.81
CA THR A 128 -5.87 -1.91 13.06
C THR A 128 -7.34 -2.31 12.91
N SER A 129 -7.78 -2.67 11.69
CA SER A 129 -9.13 -3.14 11.42
C SER A 129 -9.34 -4.57 11.94
N GLU A 130 -10.49 -4.82 12.57
CA GLU A 130 -10.84 -6.15 13.08
C GLU A 130 -11.01 -7.16 11.93
N ALA A 131 -10.55 -8.41 12.13
CA ALA A 131 -10.69 -9.45 11.10
C ALA A 131 -12.12 -9.99 11.13
N THR A 132 -12.93 -9.53 10.19
CA THR A 132 -14.30 -10.04 10.03
C THR A 132 -14.39 -11.22 9.08
N SER A 133 -13.32 -11.56 8.33
CA SER A 133 -13.34 -12.62 7.32
C SER A 133 -12.05 -13.44 7.23
N SER A 134 -12.19 -14.68 6.73
CA SER A 134 -11.07 -15.55 6.34
C SER A 134 -10.27 -14.87 5.21
N GLY A 135 -9.05 -14.43 5.51
CA GLY A 135 -8.19 -13.64 4.61
C GLY A 135 -7.87 -12.23 5.12
N ALA A 136 -8.64 -11.70 6.07
CA ALA A 136 -8.38 -10.38 6.66
C ALA A 136 -7.03 -10.34 7.41
N GLU A 137 -6.61 -11.46 8.02
CA GLU A 137 -5.30 -11.58 8.68
C GLU A 137 -4.14 -11.41 7.69
N GLY A 138 -4.23 -12.05 6.51
CA GLY A 138 -3.19 -11.91 5.48
C GLY A 138 -3.07 -10.47 4.97
N VAL A 139 -4.21 -9.77 4.85
CA VAL A 139 -4.23 -8.35 4.48
C VAL A 139 -3.62 -7.48 5.57
N ARG A 140 -3.92 -7.73 6.85
CA ARG A 140 -3.29 -7.01 7.97
C ARG A 140 -1.79 -7.21 8.01
N LEU A 141 -1.32 -8.46 7.92
CA LEU A 141 0.09 -8.76 7.92
C LEU A 141 0.79 -8.05 6.75
N ALA A 142 0.20 -8.10 5.55
CA ALA A 142 0.72 -7.37 4.40
C ALA A 142 0.75 -5.85 4.62
N ALA A 143 -0.23 -5.27 5.32
CA ALA A 143 -0.21 -3.86 5.70
C ALA A 143 0.95 -3.55 6.65
N TYR A 144 1.14 -4.35 7.70
CA TYR A 144 2.24 -4.19 8.64
C TYR A 144 3.62 -4.33 7.98
N GLU A 145 3.78 -5.32 7.09
CA GLU A 145 4.99 -5.47 6.27
C GLU A 145 5.26 -4.27 5.36
N THR A 146 4.22 -3.53 4.97
CA THR A 146 4.32 -2.32 4.14
C THR A 146 4.61 -1.08 4.97
N ILE A 147 4.07 -1.01 6.19
CA ILE A 147 4.32 0.09 7.13
C ILE A 147 5.81 0.19 7.45
N LYS A 148 6.46 -0.94 7.75
CA LYS A 148 7.89 -0.97 8.14
C LYS A 148 8.82 -0.20 7.18
N PRO A 149 8.84 -0.45 5.86
CA PRO A 149 9.66 0.32 4.93
C PRO A 149 9.21 1.78 4.78
N PHE A 150 7.90 2.08 4.85
CA PHE A 150 7.43 3.48 4.82
C PHE A 150 7.93 4.29 6.03
N VAL A 151 7.90 3.70 7.23
CA VAL A 151 8.41 4.36 8.44
C VAL A 151 9.89 4.69 8.31
N ARG A 152 10.69 3.90 7.58
CA ARG A 152 12.12 4.19 7.36
C ARG A 152 12.35 5.47 6.55
N VAL A 153 11.45 5.78 5.61
CA VAL A 153 11.56 6.94 4.70
C VAL A 153 10.68 8.13 5.08
N ALA A 154 9.69 7.93 5.96
CA ALA A 154 8.84 9.00 6.46
C ALA A 154 9.62 10.02 7.29
N ASP A 155 9.12 11.25 7.33
CA ASP A 155 9.68 12.31 8.16
C ASP A 155 9.36 12.09 9.65
N ASP A 156 10.29 12.51 10.52
CA ASP A 156 10.22 12.26 11.96
C ASP A 156 9.01 12.98 12.62
N LYS A 157 8.56 14.10 12.03
CA LYS A 157 7.38 14.85 12.52
C LYS A 157 6.11 14.04 12.29
N LEU A 158 5.94 13.46 11.10
CA LEU A 158 4.84 12.57 10.74
C LEU A 158 4.86 11.31 11.61
N CYS A 159 6.03 10.67 11.78
CA CYS A 159 6.15 9.51 12.66
C CYS A 159 5.77 9.84 14.10
N SER A 160 6.22 10.98 14.62
CA SER A 160 5.88 11.45 15.97
C SER A 160 4.37 11.73 16.10
N ALA A 161 3.77 12.43 15.12
CA ALA A 161 2.33 12.71 15.13
C ALA A 161 1.48 11.42 15.08
N LEU A 162 1.85 10.45 14.24
CA LEU A 162 1.19 9.15 14.17
C LEU A 162 1.36 8.36 15.48
N PHE A 163 2.53 8.44 16.11
CA PHE A 163 2.78 7.79 17.39
C PHE A 163 1.85 8.35 18.48
N PHE A 164 1.80 9.67 18.64
CA PHE A 164 0.92 10.29 19.64
C PHE A 164 -0.56 10.00 19.38
N SER A 165 -0.99 9.98 18.12
CA SER A 165 -2.35 9.58 17.74
C SER A 165 -2.64 8.12 18.13
N ALA A 166 -1.69 7.22 17.92
CA ALA A 166 -1.81 5.80 18.29
C ALA A 166 -1.89 5.63 19.81
N SER A 167 -1.02 6.32 20.56
CA SER A 167 -0.99 6.30 22.03
C SER A 167 -2.27 6.89 22.64
N ALA A 168 -2.78 8.01 22.10
CA ALA A 168 -4.05 8.58 22.55
C ALA A 168 -5.22 7.60 22.39
N ARG A 169 -5.27 6.87 21.28
CA ARG A 169 -6.27 5.81 21.02
C ARG A 169 -6.13 4.62 21.98
N LEU A 170 -4.92 4.31 22.45
CA LEU A 170 -4.70 3.27 23.46
C LEU A 170 -5.21 3.70 24.84
N LEU A 171 -4.99 4.98 25.19
CA LEU A 171 -5.36 5.55 26.48
C LEU A 171 -6.87 5.83 26.61
N SER A 172 -7.60 6.00 25.49
CA SER A 172 -9.05 6.26 25.52
C SER A 172 -9.89 5.06 25.95
N GLY A 173 -9.30 3.88 26.20
CA GLY A 173 -9.95 2.71 26.82
C GLY A 173 -10.96 1.95 25.94
N GLU A 174 -11.53 2.60 24.92
CA GLU A 174 -12.56 2.06 24.01
C GLU A 174 -11.97 1.38 22.76
N ILE A 175 -11.08 0.40 22.94
CA ILE A 175 -10.60 -0.41 21.80
C ILE A 175 -10.52 -1.88 22.16
N SER A 176 -10.83 -2.75 21.19
CA SER A 176 -10.76 -4.20 21.37
C SER A 176 -9.34 -4.68 21.67
N THR A 177 -9.21 -5.86 22.28
CA THR A 177 -7.91 -6.47 22.60
C THR A 177 -7.01 -6.58 21.36
N HIS A 178 -7.59 -6.90 20.20
CA HIS A 178 -6.86 -6.93 18.94
C HIS A 178 -6.35 -5.55 18.54
N ALA A 179 -7.23 -4.54 18.56
CA ALA A 179 -6.85 -3.16 18.25
C ALA A 179 -5.75 -2.65 19.20
N LYS A 180 -5.77 -3.05 20.49
CA LYS A 180 -4.68 -2.74 21.43
C LYS A 180 -3.34 -3.32 20.98
N HIS A 181 -3.28 -4.60 20.64
CA HIS A 181 -2.05 -5.22 20.15
C HIS A 181 -1.55 -4.58 18.85
N ALA A 182 -2.43 -4.34 17.88
CA ALA A 182 -2.06 -3.70 16.62
C ALA A 182 -1.54 -2.27 16.83
N VAL A 183 -2.17 -1.49 17.71
CA VAL A 183 -1.72 -0.14 18.07
C VAL A 183 -0.34 -0.18 18.75
N LEU A 184 -0.08 -1.15 19.63
CA LEU A 184 1.23 -1.33 20.27
C LEU A 184 2.33 -1.71 19.25
N ASP A 185 2.04 -2.58 18.30
CA ASP A 185 2.96 -2.95 17.22
C ASP A 185 3.31 -1.73 16.34
N LEU A 186 2.31 -0.91 16.01
CA LEU A 186 2.52 0.35 15.30
C LEU A 186 3.38 1.33 16.11
N ALA A 187 3.04 1.53 17.38
CA ALA A 187 3.82 2.40 18.28
C ALA A 187 5.28 1.96 18.32
N ARG A 188 5.54 0.66 18.51
CA ARG A 188 6.90 0.09 18.51
C ARG A 188 7.65 0.33 17.19
N SER A 189 6.97 0.26 16.06
CA SER A 189 7.57 0.54 14.75
C SER A 189 8.00 2.01 14.62
N LEU A 190 7.23 2.93 15.21
CA LEU A 190 7.43 4.38 15.12
C LEU A 190 8.45 4.93 16.11
N VAL A 191 8.61 4.31 17.29
CA VAL A 191 9.56 4.77 18.34
C VAL A 191 10.97 4.96 17.78
N ARG A 192 11.40 4.13 16.83
CA ARG A 192 12.73 4.21 16.21
C ARG A 192 12.99 5.53 15.45
N LYS A 193 11.94 6.30 15.16
CA LYS A 193 11.97 7.59 14.45
C LYS A 193 11.59 8.77 15.34
N MET A 194 11.41 8.55 16.64
CA MET A 194 11.12 9.63 17.58
C MET A 194 12.40 10.36 17.97
N ALA A 195 12.35 11.69 17.93
CA ALA A 195 13.43 12.52 18.46
C ALA A 195 13.61 12.25 19.98
N PRO A 196 14.83 12.37 20.52
CA PRO A 196 15.11 12.12 21.94
C PRO A 196 14.22 12.94 22.88
N GLU A 197 13.90 14.18 22.50
CA GLU A 197 13.03 15.09 23.24
C GLU A 197 11.59 14.55 23.37
N ASN A 198 11.11 13.82 22.37
CA ASN A 198 9.78 13.21 22.38
C ASN A 198 9.75 11.89 23.16
N VAL A 199 10.90 11.20 23.27
CA VAL A 199 11.04 10.00 24.10
C VAL A 199 10.96 10.35 25.59
N GLN A 200 11.46 11.53 25.99
CA GLN A 200 11.37 12.03 27.36
C GLN A 200 9.94 12.41 27.80
N ARG A 201 9.00 12.51 26.85
CA ARG A 201 7.58 12.82 27.10
C ARG A 201 6.68 11.58 27.19
N LEU A 202 7.24 10.38 26.99
CA LEU A 202 6.59 9.08 27.16
C LEU A 202 6.53 8.72 28.65
#